data_AF-A0A9E1QXW8-F1
#
_entry.id   AF-A0A9E1QXW8-F1
#
_cell.length_a   1.000
_cell.length_b   1.000
_cell.length_c   1.000
_cell.angle_alpha   90.00
_cell.angle_beta   90.00
_cell.angle_gamma   90.00
#
_symmetry.space_group_name_H-M   'P 1'
#
loop_
_entity.id
_entity.type
_entity.pdbx_description
1 polymer ?
#
loop_
_entity_poly.entity_id
_entity_poly.type
_entity_poly.pdbx_seq_one_letter_code
_entity_poly.pdbx_strand_id
1 'polypeptide(L)'
;MKKLTLLLSLIIVSCSSSDEEFEVAESTQFKYINYMTLTNENTGGGSQKAYLSSGVTEEQALFCYCNELCSREIISVYEIQRNEGTNEIRYKINPSDDYKTISYKDWCTKYN
;
A
#
# COMPACT_ATOMS: atom_id res chain seq x y z
N MET A 1 -71.49 -21.57 -31.06
CA MET A 1 -70.69 -22.21 -29.99
C MET A 1 -69.21 -22.15 -30.35
N LYS A 2 -68.43 -21.32 -29.66
CA LYS A 2 -67.06 -21.60 -29.16
C LYS A 2 -66.49 -20.29 -28.62
N LYS A 3 -66.33 -20.25 -27.31
CA LYS A 3 -65.66 -19.20 -26.55
C LYS A 3 -64.15 -19.35 -26.75
N LEU A 4 -63.43 -18.26 -26.95
CA LEU A 4 -61.98 -18.25 -26.78
C LEU A 4 -61.58 -16.92 -26.16
N THR A 5 -61.63 -16.89 -24.83
CA THR A 5 -61.11 -15.78 -24.02
C THR A 5 -59.65 -16.09 -23.74
N LEU A 6 -58.74 -15.33 -24.36
CA LEU A 6 -57.29 -15.47 -24.18
C LEU A 6 -56.90 -14.75 -22.87
N LEU A 7 -56.66 -15.50 -21.79
CA LEU A 7 -56.00 -14.97 -20.59
C LEU A 7 -54.50 -14.89 -20.86
N LEU A 8 -53.96 -13.68 -20.89
CA LEU A 8 -52.53 -13.42 -20.97
C LEU A 8 -52.00 -13.20 -19.55
N SER A 9 -51.46 -14.26 -18.93
CA SER A 9 -50.78 -14.20 -17.64
C SER A 9 -49.35 -13.67 -17.83
N LEU A 10 -49.10 -12.41 -17.47
CA LEU A 10 -47.75 -11.87 -17.34
C LEU A 10 -47.08 -12.47 -16.10
N ILE A 11 -46.07 -13.33 -16.31
CA ILE A 11 -45.17 -13.78 -15.25
C ILE A 11 -44.08 -12.70 -15.12
N ILE A 12 -44.19 -11.89 -14.07
CA ILE A 12 -43.10 -10.99 -13.63
C ILE A 12 -42.04 -11.87 -12.95
N VAL A 13 -40.97 -12.16 -13.68
CA VAL A 13 -39.73 -12.73 -13.11
C VAL A 13 -39.04 -11.60 -12.35
N SER A 14 -39.21 -11.59 -11.03
CA SER A 14 -38.39 -10.77 -10.14
C SER A 14 -36.96 -11.30 -10.18
N CYS A 15 -36.10 -10.65 -10.96
CA CYS A 15 -34.66 -10.88 -10.87
C CYS A 15 -34.19 -10.25 -9.56
N SER A 16 -34.17 -11.00 -8.46
CA SER A 16 -33.43 -10.59 -7.26
C SER A 16 -31.96 -10.83 -7.54
N SER A 17 -31.31 -9.90 -8.23
CA SER A 17 -29.87 -9.75 -8.15
C SER A 17 -29.56 -9.24 -6.74
N SER A 18 -29.42 -10.17 -5.80
CA SER A 18 -28.58 -9.91 -4.64
C SER A 18 -27.15 -9.96 -5.16
N ASP A 19 -26.69 -8.81 -5.66
CA ASP A 19 -25.27 -8.56 -5.77
C ASP A 19 -24.74 -8.63 -4.34
N GLU A 20 -24.21 -9.79 -3.96
CA GLU A 20 -23.36 -9.91 -2.79
C GLU A 20 -22.13 -9.04 -3.10
N GLU A 21 -22.17 -7.82 -2.59
CA GLU A 21 -21.04 -6.92 -2.53
C GLU A 21 -19.95 -7.67 -1.76
N PHE A 22 -18.99 -8.24 -2.51
CA PHE A 22 -17.78 -8.79 -1.93
C PHE A 22 -16.98 -7.63 -1.35
N GLU A 23 -17.34 -7.21 -0.14
CA GLU A 23 -16.46 -6.50 0.78
C GLU A 23 -15.32 -7.47 1.13
N VAL A 24 -14.36 -7.61 0.22
CA VAL A 24 -13.04 -8.10 0.59
C VAL A 24 -12.40 -6.96 1.38
N ALA A 25 -12.78 -6.85 2.65
CA ALA A 25 -11.98 -6.18 3.64
C ALA A 25 -10.69 -7.02 3.76
N GLU A 26 -9.75 -6.84 2.83
CA GLU A 26 -8.36 -7.21 3.08
C GLU A 26 -7.98 -6.45 4.34
N SER A 27 -7.93 -7.16 5.47
CA SER A 27 -7.44 -6.59 6.71
C SER A 27 -6.03 -6.08 6.39
N THR A 28 -5.88 -4.76 6.34
CA THR A 28 -4.61 -4.09 6.06
C THR A 28 -3.65 -4.45 7.19
N GLN A 29 -2.75 -5.40 6.91
CA GLN A 29 -1.82 -5.93 7.90
C GLN A 29 -0.46 -5.30 7.70
N PHE A 30 0.06 -4.70 8.76
CA PHE A 30 1.44 -4.27 8.82
C PHE A 30 2.36 -5.49 8.96
N LYS A 31 3.24 -5.69 7.97
CA LYS A 31 4.27 -6.73 7.98
C LYS A 31 5.65 -6.14 8.21
N TYR A 32 6.46 -6.82 9.01
CA TYR A 32 7.85 -6.43 9.24
C TYR A 32 8.67 -6.51 7.95
N ILE A 33 9.52 -5.51 7.77
CA ILE A 33 10.53 -5.45 6.71
C ILE A 33 11.87 -5.06 7.34
N ASN A 34 12.96 -5.33 6.64
CA ASN A 34 14.32 -5.00 7.06
C ASN A 34 14.70 -3.58 6.62
N TYR A 35 14.24 -3.16 5.45
CA TYR A 35 14.43 -1.79 5.00
C TYR A 35 13.31 -1.31 4.07
N MET A 36 13.18 0.01 4.00
CA MET A 36 12.43 0.70 2.94
C MET A 36 13.27 1.88 2.47
N THR A 37 13.54 1.96 1.17
CA THR A 37 14.06 3.17 0.55
C THR A 37 12.96 3.90 -0.19
N LEU A 38 12.96 5.22 -0.07
CA LEU A 38 12.05 6.12 -0.76
C LEU A 38 12.89 7.02 -1.65
N THR A 39 12.53 7.15 -2.93
CA THR A 39 13.19 8.05 -3.88
C THR A 39 12.15 8.93 -4.56
N ASN A 40 12.39 10.24 -4.55
CA ASN A 40 11.61 11.23 -5.28
C ASN A 40 12.57 12.04 -6.14
N GLU A 41 12.52 11.81 -7.45
CA GLU A 41 13.33 12.56 -8.41
C GLU A 41 12.60 13.82 -8.87
N ASN A 42 13.35 14.91 -9.00
CA ASN A 42 12.86 16.13 -9.64
C ASN A 42 14.00 16.82 -10.41
N THR A 43 13.67 17.83 -11.21
CA THR A 43 14.63 18.57 -12.03
C THR A 43 15.70 19.33 -11.24
N GLY A 44 15.53 19.48 -9.92
CA GLY A 44 16.45 20.15 -9.00
C GLY A 44 17.28 19.21 -8.13
N GLY A 45 17.40 17.94 -8.51
CA GLY A 45 18.18 16.93 -7.82
C GLY A 45 17.30 15.87 -7.16
N GLY A 46 16.27 16.24 -6.41
CA GLY A 46 15.41 15.27 -5.74
C GLY A 46 15.96 14.79 -4.39
N SER A 47 15.36 13.74 -3.84
CA SER A 47 15.69 13.25 -2.51
C SER A 47 15.50 11.74 -2.37
N GLN A 48 16.34 11.15 -1.52
CA GLN A 48 16.24 9.76 -1.10
C GLN A 48 16.24 9.65 0.41
N LYS A 49 15.46 8.71 0.92
CA LYS A 49 15.45 8.32 2.33
C LYS A 49 15.61 6.82 2.43
N ALA A 50 16.38 6.34 3.40
CA ALA A 50 16.49 4.92 3.71
C ALA A 50 16.13 4.69 5.18
N TYR A 51 15.04 3.97 5.42
CA TYR A 51 14.71 3.46 6.75
C TYR A 51 15.31 2.08 6.89
N LEU A 52 16.31 1.93 7.76
CA LEU A 52 17.09 0.71 7.91
C LEU A 52 16.88 0.13 9.32
N SER A 53 16.38 -1.09 9.43
CA SER A 53 16.25 -1.76 10.73
C SER A 53 17.62 -2.05 11.33
N SER A 54 17.66 -2.33 12.64
CA SER A 54 18.91 -2.60 13.35
C SER A 54 19.72 -3.72 12.69
N GLY A 55 20.98 -3.44 12.35
CA GLY A 55 21.88 -4.38 11.69
C GLY A 55 21.85 -4.35 10.16
N VAL A 56 20.95 -3.58 9.54
CA VAL A 56 20.94 -3.33 8.09
C VAL A 56 21.79 -2.09 7.77
N THR A 57 22.70 -2.25 6.82
CA THR A 57 23.57 -1.17 6.30
C THR A 57 23.04 -0.61 4.99
N GLU A 58 23.49 0.60 4.62
CA GLU A 58 23.09 1.24 3.37
C GLU A 58 23.44 0.38 2.14
N GLU A 59 24.58 -0.31 2.15
CA GLU A 59 25.04 -1.17 1.05
C GLU A 59 24.12 -2.37 0.78
N GLN A 60 23.33 -2.78 1.77
CA GLN A 60 22.36 -3.87 1.66
C GLN A 60 21.00 -3.38 1.15
N ALA A 61 20.75 -2.08 1.17
CA ALA A 61 19.49 -1.49 0.73
C ALA A 61 19.54 -1.20 -0.77
N LEU A 62 18.49 -1.61 -1.48
CA LEU A 62 18.30 -1.23 -2.88
C LEU A 62 17.60 0.13 -2.95
N PHE A 63 18.02 0.96 -3.90
CA PHE A 63 17.41 2.26 -4.16
C PHE A 63 16.83 2.28 -5.57
N CYS A 64 15.77 3.05 -5.78
CA CYS A 64 15.42 3.46 -7.13
C CYS A 64 16.51 4.39 -7.70
N TYR A 65 16.52 4.53 -9.02
CA TYR A 65 17.41 5.49 -9.69
C TYR A 65 17.19 6.91 -9.14
N CYS A 66 18.30 7.62 -8.97
CA CYS A 66 18.36 9.02 -8.56
C CYS A 66 19.58 9.65 -9.24
N ASN A 67 19.43 10.86 -9.78
CA ASN A 67 20.56 11.59 -10.35
C ASN A 67 21.58 12.01 -9.26
N GLU A 68 22.75 12.48 -9.71
CA GLU A 68 23.89 12.84 -8.83
C GLU A 68 23.62 14.01 -7.87
N LEU A 69 22.59 14.82 -8.13
CA LEU A 69 22.21 15.95 -7.29
C LEU A 69 21.20 15.56 -6.20
N CYS A 70 20.77 14.29 -6.14
CA CYS A 70 19.87 13.81 -5.08
C CYS A 70 20.54 13.89 -3.70
N SER A 71 19.85 14.52 -2.74
CA SER A 71 20.22 14.37 -1.33
C SER A 71 19.82 12.99 -0.81
N ARG A 72 20.62 12.38 0.06
CA ARG A 72 20.28 11.12 0.73
C ARG A 72 20.30 11.26 2.24
N GLU A 73 19.24 10.75 2.87
CA GLU A 73 19.09 10.67 4.33
C GLU A 73 18.99 9.20 4.75
N ILE A 74 19.85 8.78 5.68
CA ILE A 74 19.80 7.44 6.28
C ILE A 74 19.17 7.55 7.67
N ILE A 75 18.12 6.77 7.90
CA ILE A 75 17.32 6.78 9.12
C ILE A 75 17.39 5.37 9.71
N SER A 76 18.25 5.19 10.70
CA SER A 76 18.29 3.95 11.48
C SER A 76 17.06 3.87 12.36
N VAL A 77 16.34 2.75 12.25
CA VAL A 77 15.12 2.47 13.00
C VAL A 77 15.29 1.17 13.78
N TYR A 78 14.66 1.07 14.94
CA TYR A 78 14.61 -0.19 15.69
C TYR A 78 13.83 -1.25 14.90
N GLU A 79 12.67 -0.87 14.37
CA GLU A 79 11.84 -1.71 13.52
C GLU A 79 11.02 -0.87 12.53
N ILE A 80 10.68 -1.50 11.41
CA ILE A 80 9.86 -0.93 10.36
C ILE A 80 8.88 -1.98 9.84
N GLN A 81 7.66 -1.54 9.55
CA GLN A 81 6.62 -2.36 8.98
C GLN A 81 5.95 -1.64 7.82
N ARG A 82 5.58 -2.39 6.80
CA ARG A 82 4.81 -1.93 5.66
C ARG A 82 3.39 -2.45 5.75
N ASN A 83 2.42 -1.59 5.49
CA ASN A 83 1.03 -1.99 5.40
C ASN A 83 0.70 -2.48 3.98
N GLU A 84 0.45 -3.78 3.84
CA GLU A 84 0.10 -4.36 2.55
C GLU A 84 -1.22 -3.80 2.00
N GLY A 85 -1.31 -3.68 0.68
CA GLY A 85 -2.47 -3.06 0.01
C GLY A 85 -2.52 -1.53 0.11
N THR A 86 -1.62 -0.89 0.86
CA THR A 86 -1.59 0.57 1.02
C THR A 86 -0.23 1.19 0.66
N ASN A 87 -0.15 2.52 0.77
CA ASN A 87 1.08 3.29 0.61
C ASN A 87 1.61 3.81 1.96
N GLU A 88 1.53 2.99 3.01
CA GLU A 88 1.94 3.37 4.37
C GLU A 88 3.02 2.45 4.93
N ILE A 89 4.00 3.07 5.58
CA ILE A 89 4.88 2.38 6.52
C ILE A 89 4.70 2.96 7.91
N ARG A 90 5.07 2.17 8.91
CA ARG A 90 5.27 2.66 10.26
C ARG A 90 6.60 2.15 10.83
N TYR A 91 7.25 2.96 11.64
CA TYR A 91 8.55 2.63 12.21
C TYR A 91 8.72 3.19 13.63
N LYS A 92 9.69 2.65 14.36
CA LYS A 92 10.13 3.15 15.67
C LYS A 92 11.61 3.46 15.63
N ILE A 93 12.05 4.55 16.26
CA ILE A 93 13.48 4.84 16.38
C ILE A 93 14.07 3.99 17.52
N ASN A 94 13.39 3.95 18.67
CA ASN A 94 13.76 3.12 19.82
C ASN A 94 12.63 2.13 20.17
N PRO A 95 12.91 1.04 20.92
CA PRO A 95 11.90 0.02 21.26
C PRO A 95 10.68 0.58 22.00
N SER A 96 10.90 1.55 22.89
CA SER A 96 9.87 2.19 23.72
C SER A 96 9.07 3.27 22.99
N ASP A 97 9.49 3.68 21.79
CA ASP A 97 8.81 4.74 21.06
C ASP A 97 7.47 4.22 20.50
N ASP A 98 6.51 5.13 20.36
CA ASP A 98 5.32 4.87 19.56
C ASP A 98 5.68 4.80 18.07
N TYR A 99 4.84 4.09 17.30
CA TYR A 99 5.00 4.05 15.85
C TYR A 99 4.78 5.43 15.22
N LYS A 100 5.71 5.82 14.37
CA LYS A 100 5.52 6.92 13.42
C LYS A 100 5.07 6.34 12.09
N THR A 101 3.87 6.72 11.65
CA THR A 101 3.33 6.32 10.35
C THR A 101 3.59 7.41 9.32
N ILE A 102 4.03 7.02 8.12
CA ILE A 102 4.14 7.93 6.98
C ILE A 102 3.57 7.29 5.74
N SER A 103 3.13 8.13 4.80
CA SER A 103 2.79 7.68 3.45
C SER A 103 3.98 7.81 2.50
N TYR A 104 4.12 6.85 1.60
CA TYR A 104 5.10 6.84 0.51
C TYR A 104 4.45 6.90 -0.89
N LYS A 105 3.17 7.30 -0.98
CA LYS A 105 2.39 7.26 -2.23
C LYS A 105 3.09 7.90 -3.44
N ASP A 106 3.78 9.02 -3.21
CA ASP A 106 4.43 9.81 -4.26
C ASP A 106 5.94 9.51 -4.38
N TRP A 107 6.39 8.35 -3.87
CA TRP A 107 7.79 7.95 -3.86
C TRP A 107 7.98 6.66 -4.66
N CYS A 108 9.08 6.57 -5.40
CA CYS A 108 9.57 5.27 -5.85
C CYS A 108 10.14 4.51 -4.65
N THR A 109 9.74 3.26 -4.47
CA THR A 109 10.11 2.49 -3.28
C THR A 109 10.81 1.18 -3.61
N LYS A 110 11.74 0.78 -2.73
CA LYS A 110 12.31 -0.57 -2.67
C LYS A 110 12.31 -1.03 -1.21
N TYR A 111 11.96 -2.29 -0.98
CA TYR A 111 11.94 -2.86 0.35
C TYR A 111 12.29 -4.35 0.31
N ASN A 112 12.72 -4.87 1.45
CA ASN A 112 12.91 -6.30 1.73
C ASN A 112 12.33 -6.63 3.09
#